data_AF-W1VAE3-F1
#
_entry.id   AF-W1VAE3-F1
#
_cell.length_a   1.000
_cell.length_b   1.000
_cell.length_c   1.000
_cell.angle_alpha   90.00
_cell.angle_beta   90.00
_cell.angle_gamma   90.00
#
_symmetry.space_group_name_H-M   'P 1'
#
loop_
_entity.id
_entity.type
_entity.pdbx_description
1 polymer ?
#
loop_
_entity_poly.entity_id
_entity_poly.type
_entity_poly.pdbx_seq_one_letter_code
_entity_poly.pdbx_strand_id
1 'polypeptide(L)' 'CAFMLPVATPPNAIAFGSGYVSMGSMVKAGIWLNLIGIVLIVVTVLLLGVPVLGISL' A
#
# COMPACT_ATOMS: atom_id res chain seq x y z
N CYS A 1 -5.60 -3.35 -1.41
CA CYS A 1 -5.84 -3.82 -0.03
C CYS A 1 -5.18 -5.19 0.23
N ALA A 2 -3.89 -5.34 -0.09
CA ALA A 2 -3.17 -6.62 -0.04
C ALA A 2 -2.15 -6.74 1.11
N PHE A 3 -2.03 -5.71 1.96
CA PHE A 3 -0.99 -5.66 3.02
C PHE A 3 -1.51 -5.87 4.44
N MET A 4 -2.82 -6.04 4.62
CA MET A 4 -3.45 -6.18 5.95
C MET A 4 -3.59 -7.63 6.41
N LEU A 5 -3.42 -8.60 5.49
CA LEU A 5 -3.54 -10.02 5.78
C LEU A 5 -2.26 -10.72 5.30
N PRO A 6 -1.63 -11.57 6.14
CA PRO A 6 -0.35 -12.22 5.82
C PRO A 6 -0.44 -13.17 4.63
N VAL A 7 -1.65 -13.57 4.23
CA VAL A 7 -1.94 -14.54 3.16
C VAL A 7 -1.70 -14.00 1.74
N ALA A 8 -1.47 -12.69 1.59
CA ALA A 8 -1.46 -12.04 0.28
C ALA A 8 -0.14 -12.15 -0.49
N THR A 9 1.00 -12.33 0.18
CA THR A 9 2.32 -12.47 -0.48
C THR A 9 3.29 -13.33 0.34
N PRO A 10 4.07 -14.24 -0.30
CA PRO A 10 5.03 -15.11 0.39
C PRO A 10 6.00 -14.38 1.34
N PRO A 11 6.56 -13.19 1.03
CA PRO A 11 7.42 -12.46 1.97
C PRO A 11 6.71 -12.00 3.27
N ASN A 12 5.42 -11.63 3.21
CA ASN A 12 4.70 -11.15 4.39
C ASN A 12 4.34 -12.32 5.34
N ALA A 13 4.06 -13.50 4.78
CA ALA A 13 3.87 -14.74 5.54
C ALA A 13 5.16 -15.20 6.25
N ILE A 14 6.32 -15.08 5.60
CA ILE A 14 7.64 -15.41 6.19
C ILE A 14 7.98 -14.44 7.32
N ALA A 15 7.73 -13.14 7.14
CA ALA A 15 7.93 -12.14 8.19
C ALA A 15 7.03 -12.39 9.41
N PHE A 16 5.78 -12.82 9.20
CA PHE A 16 4.88 -13.23 10.28
C PHE A 16 5.37 -14.50 11.01
N GLY A 17 5.79 -15.52 10.25
CA GLY A 17 6.29 -16.79 10.77
C GLY A 17 7.62 -16.70 11.52
N SER A 18 8.40 -15.63 11.29
CA SER A 18 9.66 -15.37 12.00
C SER A 18 9.49 -15.02 13.49
N GLY A 19 8.25 -14.76 13.96
CA GLY A 19 7.95 -14.40 15.35
C GLY A 19 8.29 -12.95 15.73
N TYR A 20 8.97 -12.20 14.86
CA TYR A 20 9.36 -10.80 15.09
C TYR A 20 8.25 -9.78 14.78
N VAL A 21 7.25 -10.15 13.97
CA VAL A 21 6.20 -9.22 13.49
C VAL A 21 4.83 -9.73 13.90
N SER A 22 4.17 -9.01 14.82
CA SER A 22 2.82 -9.35 15.30
C SER A 22 1.73 -8.90 14.31
N MET A 23 0.54 -9.49 14.42
CA MET A 23 -0.53 -9.23 13.47
C MET A 23 -1.01 -7.78 13.53
N GLY A 24 -0.98 -7.18 14.72
CA GLY A 24 -1.30 -5.78 14.94
C GLY A 24 -0.33 -4.81 14.26
N SER A 25 0.98 -5.12 14.21
CA SER A 25 1.95 -4.26 13.53
C SER A 25 1.83 -4.35 12.00
N MET A 26 1.49 -5.53 11.46
CA MET A 26 1.19 -5.68 10.03
C MET A 26 -0.03 -4.88 9.60
N VAL A 27 -1.12 -4.93 10.37
CA VAL A 27 -2.34 -4.16 10.06
C VAL A 27 -2.05 -2.66 10.08
N LYS A 28 -1.33 -2.18 11.10
CA LYS A 28 -0.97 -0.76 11.22
C LYS A 28 -0.04 -0.31 10.08
N ALA A 29 0.95 -1.11 9.72
CA ALA A 29 1.84 -0.84 8.59
C ALA A 29 1.09 -0.87 7.24
N GLY A 30 0.17 -1.81 7.06
CA GLY A 30 -0.66 -1.92 5.85
C GLY A 30 -1.59 -0.73 5.65
N ILE A 31 -2.16 -0.18 6.73
CA ILE A 31 -2.98 1.05 6.69
C ILE A 31 -2.11 2.25 6.27
N TRP A 32 -0.93 2.42 6.87
CA TRP A 32 -0.01 3.50 6.51
C TRP A 32 0.44 3.42 5.04
N LEU A 33 0.81 2.23 4.57
CA LEU A 33 1.16 2.01 3.17
C LEU A 33 0.01 2.30 2.21
N ASN A 34 -1.22 1.92 2.57
CA ASN A 34 -2.38 2.19 1.74
C ASN A 34 -2.69 3.70 1.66
N LEU A 35 -2.60 4.40 2.79
CA LEU A 35 -2.83 5.84 2.85
C LEU A 35 -1.80 6.60 2.01
N ILE A 36 -0.51 6.26 2.14
CA ILE A 36 0.55 6.84 1.32
C ILE A 36 0.33 6.51 -0.15
N GLY A 37 -0.02 5.26 -0.47
CA GLY A 37 -0.28 4.83 -1.85
C GLY A 37 -1.41 5.62 -2.51
N ILE A 38 -2.51 5.86 -1.80
CA ILE A 38 -3.63 6.67 -2.32
C ILE A 38 -3.16 8.10 -2.59
N VAL A 39 -2.46 8.73 -1.64
CA VAL A 39 -1.96 10.10 -1.81
C VAL A 39 -1.01 10.17 -3.01
N LEU A 40 -0.09 9.21 -3.14
CA LEU A 40 0.89 9.16 -4.21
C LEU A 40 0.19 8.97 -5.58
N ILE A 41 -0.78 8.06 -5.66
CA ILE A 41 -1.57 7.85 -6.89
C ILE A 41 -2.34 9.12 -7.27
N VAL A 42 -3.04 9.75 -6.33
CA VAL A 42 -3.80 10.98 -6.59
C VAL A 42 -2.88 12.11 -7.06
N VAL A 43 -1.75 12.30 -6.39
CA VAL A 43 -0.76 13.34 -6.75
C VAL A 43 -0.15 13.05 -8.13
N THR A 44 0.25 11.81 -8.40
CA THR A 44 0.81 11.43 -9.70
C THR A 44 -0.21 11.56 -10.83
N VAL A 45 -1.46 11.18 -10.61
CA VAL A 45 -2.53 11.35 -11.61
C VAL A 45 -2.83 12.83 -11.85
N LEU A 46 -2.86 13.66 -10.82
CA LEU A 46 -3.09 15.10 -10.96
C LEU A 46 -1.90 15.85 -11.59
N LEU A 47 -0.65 15.51 -11.25
CA LEU A 47 0.54 16.20 -11.74
C LEU A 47 1.05 15.70 -13.09
N LEU A 48 0.90 14.41 -13.39
CA LEU A 48 1.39 13.81 -14.63
C LEU A 48 0.24 13.33 -15.52
N GLY A 49 -0.77 12.68 -14.95
CA GLY A 49 -1.91 12.16 -15.72
C GLY A 49 -2.73 13.26 -16.40
N VAL A 50 -3.13 14.29 -15.67
CA VAL A 50 -3.93 15.41 -16.19
C VAL A 50 -3.22 16.14 -17.35
N PRO A 51 -1.94 16.59 -17.22
CA PRO A 51 -1.27 17.30 -18.32
C PRO A 51 -0.75 16.39 -19.44
N VAL A 52 -0.33 15.15 -19.17
CA VAL A 52 0.28 14.27 -20.19
C VAL A 52 -0.77 13.46 -20.96
N LEU A 53 -1.84 13.01 -20.29
CA LEU A 53 -2.91 12.22 -20.92
C LEU A 53 -4.13 13.07 -21.31
N GLY A 54 -4.13 14.38 -21.01
CA GLY A 54 -5.22 15.30 -21.37
C GLY A 54 -6.54 15.03 -20.64
N ILE A 55 -6.47 14.36 -19.49
CA ILE A 55 -7.63 13.95 -18.70
C ILE A 55 -8.19 15.20 -18.00
N SER A 56 -9.38 15.66 -18.42
CA SER A 56 -10.08 16.76 -17.75
C SER A 56 -10.81 16.26 -16.51
N LEU A 57 -10.72 17.02 -15.41
CA LEU A 57 -11.34 16.71 -14.12
C LEU A 57 -12.87 16.85 -14.18
#